data_AF-A0A1M6UK19-F1
#
_entry.id   AF-A0A1M6UK19-F1
#
_cell.length_a   1.000
_cell.length_b   1.000
_cell.length_c   1.000
_cell.angle_alpha   90.00
_cell.angle_beta   90.00
_cell.angle_gamma   90.00
#
_symmetry.space_group_name_H-M   'P 1'
#
loop_
_entity.id
_entity.type
_entity.pdbx_description
1 polymer ?
#
loop_
_entity_poly.entity_id
_entity_poly.type
_entity_poly.pdbx_seq_one_letter_code
_entity_poly.pdbx_strand_id
1 'polypeptide(L)' 'MHSVAEYLETAAQFDDLARLTFEPALRARYAHVAECYRLLASELQRLIETGALKPEQP' A
#
# COMPACT_ATOMS: atom_id res chain seq x y z
N MET A 1 -11.57 0.61 -9.11
CA MET A 1 -11.00 0.67 -7.75
C MET A 1 -9.51 0.37 -7.94
N HIS A 2 -8.65 0.61 -6.95
CA HIS A 2 -7.30 0.04 -7.04
C HIS A 2 -7.34 -1.40 -6.54
N SER A 3 -6.61 -2.29 -7.20
CA SER A 3 -6.54 -3.69 -6.77
C SER A 3 -5.63 -3.84 -5.54
N VAL A 4 -5.74 -4.97 -4.83
CA VAL A 4 -4.82 -5.30 -3.72
C VAL A 4 -3.36 -5.27 -4.20
N ALA A 5 -3.10 -5.77 -5.42
CA ALA A 5 -1.77 -5.79 -6.01
C ALA A 5 -1.24 -4.38 -6.27
N GLU A 6 -2.07 -3.47 -6.81
CA GLU A 6 -1.68 -2.07 -7.08
C GLU A 6 -1.34 -1.31 -5.79
N TYR A 7 -2.09 -1.54 -4.71
CA TYR A 7 -1.76 -0.96 -3.41
C TYR A 7 -0.44 -1.50 -2.85
N LEU A 8 -0.18 -2.80 -2.98
CA LEU A 8 1.08 -3.40 -2.56
C LEU A 8 2.27 -2.93 -3.40
N GLU A 9 2.08 -2.78 -4.71
CA GLU A 9 3.11 -2.22 -5.60
C GLU A 9 3.42 -0.77 -5.22
N THR A 10 2.40 0.04 -4.97
CA THR A 10 2.58 1.43 -4.54
C THR A 10 3.29 1.49 -3.18
N ALA A 11 2.95 0.61 -2.23
CA ALA A 11 3.66 0.52 -0.96
C ALA A 11 5.15 0.22 -1.16
N ALA A 12 5.48 -0.74 -2.04
CA ALA A 12 6.87 -1.09 -2.36
C ALA A 12 7.65 0.08 -2.99
N GLN A 13 7.02 0.87 -3.86
CA GLN A 13 7.62 2.08 -4.43
C GLN A 13 7.97 3.11 -3.33
N PHE A 14 7.10 3.29 -2.33
CA PHE A 14 7.39 4.18 -1.21
C PHE A 14 8.44 3.63 -0.24
N ASP A 15 8.49 2.31 -0.04
CA ASP A 15 9.57 1.67 0.71
C ASP A 15 10.93 1.88 0.03
N ASP A 16 10.98 1.79 -1.31
CA ASP A 16 12.19 2.11 -2.08
C ASP A 16 12.58 3.59 -1.96
N LEU A 17 11.62 4.51 -2.03
CA LEU A 17 11.89 5.94 -1.79
C LEU A 17 12.43 6.18 -0.37
N ALA A 18 11.86 5.53 0.65
CA ALA A 18 12.35 5.63 2.02
C ALA A 18 13.80 5.11 2.14
N ARG A 19 14.10 3.98 1.50
CA ARG A 19 15.45 3.38 1.48
C ARG A 19 16.49 4.27 0.81
N LEU A 20 16.11 4.98 -0.24
CA LEU A 20 17.00 5.86 -1.02
C LEU A 20 17.12 7.29 -0.44
N THR A 21 16.30 7.65 0.55
CA THR A 21 16.26 9.01 1.11
C THR A 21 17.17 9.17 2.32
N PHE A 22 18.10 10.13 2.23
CA PHE A 22 19.01 10.48 3.33
C PHE A 22 18.42 11.48 4.33
N GLU A 23 17.48 12.32 3.91
CA GLU A 23 16.82 13.29 4.78
C GLU A 23 15.87 12.57 5.75
N PRO A 24 16.10 12.65 7.08
CA PRO A 24 15.38 11.81 8.04
C PRO A 24 13.85 12.01 8.05
N ALA A 25 13.36 13.23 7.93
CA ALA A 25 11.93 13.52 7.98
C ALA A 25 11.21 13.00 6.74
N LEU A 26 11.80 13.19 5.56
CA LEU A 26 11.26 12.71 4.28
C LEU A 26 11.28 11.18 4.21
N ARG A 27 12.35 10.54 4.67
CA ARG A 27 12.40 9.07 4.81
C ARG A 27 11.27 8.55 5.70
N ALA A 28 11.05 9.18 6.86
CA ALA A 28 9.97 8.79 7.76
C ALA A 28 8.58 8.97 7.11
N ARG A 29 8.39 10.05 6.34
CA ARG A 29 7.16 10.27 5.58
C ARG A 29 6.93 9.19 4.52
N TYR A 30 7.95 8.82 3.74
CA TYR A 30 7.82 7.76 2.75
C TYR A 30 7.50 6.41 3.39
N ALA A 31 8.19 6.04 4.48
CA ALA A 31 7.89 4.81 5.21
C ALA A 31 6.45 4.81 5.77
N HIS A 32 5.97 5.95 6.27
CA HIS A 32 4.60 6.07 6.74
C HIS A 32 3.57 5.91 5.62
N VAL A 33 3.82 6.48 4.44
CA VAL A 33 2.95 6.32 3.28
C VAL A 33 2.91 4.87 2.80
N ALA A 34 4.06 4.17 2.77
CA ALA A 34 4.11 2.73 2.46
C ALA A 34 3.23 1.91 3.43
N GLU A 35 3.28 2.21 4.73
CA GLU A 35 2.42 1.56 5.72
C GLU A 35 0.93 1.81 5.45
N CYS A 36 0.54 3.05 5.14
CA CYS A 36 -0.84 3.38 4.80
C CYS A 36 -1.34 2.57 3.58
N TYR A 37 -0.52 2.38 2.55
CA TYR A 37 -0.88 1.55 1.42
C TYR A 37 -1.01 0.06 1.77
N ARG A 38 -0.16 -0.47 2.66
CA ARG A 38 -0.30 -1.85 3.18
C ARG A 38 -1.58 -2.04 3.99
N LEU A 39 -1.99 -1.02 4.77
CA LEU A 39 -3.27 -1.03 5.48
C LEU A 39 -4.46 -1.02 4.51
N LEU A 40 -4.42 -0.19 3.47
CA LEU A 40 -5.46 -0.17 2.43
C LEU A 40 -5.56 -1.50 1.69
N ALA A 41 -4.43 -2.10 1.31
CA ALA A 41 -4.40 -3.42 0.68
C ALA A 41 -5.03 -4.49 1.58
N SER A 42 -4.68 -4.47 2.87
CA SER A 42 -5.18 -5.43 3.88
C SER A 42 -6.68 -5.28 4.11
N GLU A 43 -7.17 -4.04 4.21
CA GLU A 43 -8.61 -3.78 4.39
C GLU A 43 -9.40 -4.15 3.13
N LEU A 44 -8.89 -3.85 1.94
CA LEU A 44 -9.52 -4.27 0.69
C LEU A 44 -9.58 -5.80 0.59
N GLN A 45 -8.49 -6.50 0.90
CA GLN A 45 -8.45 -7.96 0.92
C GLN A 45 -9.48 -8.54 1.90
N ARG A 46 -9.59 -7.97 3.11
CA ARG A 46 -10.60 -8.36 4.11
C ARG A 46 -12.02 -8.16 3.59
N LEU A 47 -12.30 -7.05 2.91
CA LEU A 47 -13.61 -6.77 2.31
C LEU A 47 -13.94 -7.75 1.16
N ILE A 48 -12.94 -8.18 0.39
CA ILE A 48 -13.11 -9.22 -0.64
C ILE A 48 -13.42 -10.58 0.00
N GLU A 49 -12.65 -10.98 1.02
CA GLU A 49 -12.80 -12.26 1.72
C GLU A 49 -14.13 -12.40 2.44
N THR A 50 -14.65 -11.30 2.99
CA THR A 50 -15.97 -11.27 3.64
C THR A 50 -17.13 -11.15 2.65
N GLY A 51 -16.84 -11.05 1.35
CA GLY A 51 -17.84 -10.88 0.29
C GLY A 51 -18.51 -9.50 0.27
N ALA A 52 -18.01 -8.54 1.06
CA ALA A 52 -18.48 -7.17 1.07
C ALA A 52 -18.11 -6.44 -0.24
N LEU A 53 -16.99 -6.83 -0.86
CA LEU A 53 -16.59 -6.40 -2.19
C LEU A 53 -16.35 -7.61 -3.09
N LYS A 54 -16.62 -7.47 -4.39
CA LYS A 54 -16.19 -8.46 -5.38
C LYS A 54 -14.71 -8.25 -5.69
N PRO A 55 -13.91 -9.31 -5.88
CA PRO A 55 -12.56 -9.16 -6.39
C PRO A 55 -12.62 -8.45 -7.75
N GLU A 56 -11.76 -7.46 -7.96
CA GLU A 56 -11.62 -6.87 -9.29
C GLU A 56 -11.10 -7.95 -10.24
N GLN A 57 -11.85 -8.18 -11.32
CA GLN A 57 -11.39 -9.06 -12.39
C GLN A 57 -10.37 -8.30 -13.23
N PRO A 58 -9.25 -8.94 -13.61
CA PRO A 58 -8.22 -8.34 -14.45
C PRO A 58 -8.73 -7.96 -15.85
#